data_AF-A0A661I5K9-F1
#
_entry.id   AF-A0A661I5K9-F1
#
_cell.length_a   1.000
_cell.length_b   1.000
_cell.length_c   1.000
_cell.angle_alpha   90.00
_cell.angle_beta   90.00
_cell.angle_gamma   90.00
#
_symmetry.space_group_name_H-M   'P 1'
#
loop_
_entity.id
_entity.type
_entity.pdbx_description
1 polymer ?
#
loop_
_entity_poly.entity_id
_entity_poly.type
_entity_poly.pdbx_seq_one_letter_code
_entity_poly.pdbx_strand_id
1 'polypeptide(L)' 'MVLKKIKKIAQNPIIGDELGNKVNIDLSGFRKVYVDSKRVRIVYKIMDEKIEVFIIAVGKRNDMEVYRKAADRR' A
#
# COMPACT_ATOMS: atom_id res chain seq x y z
N MET A 1 -8.65 12.16 7.31
CA MET A 1 -8.22 12.11 5.88
C MET A 1 -7.92 10.68 5.38
N VAL A 2 -7.21 9.85 6.16
CA VAL A 2 -6.87 8.46 5.79
C VAL A 2 -8.12 7.60 5.51
N LEU A 3 -9.12 7.64 6.41
CA LEU A 3 -10.38 6.90 6.24
C LEU A 3 -11.11 7.23 4.92
N LYS A 4 -11.09 8.49 4.49
CA LYS A 4 -11.68 8.91 3.21
C LYS A 4 -10.97 8.25 2.03
N LYS A 5 -9.64 8.07 2.11
CA LYS A 5 -8.90 7.37 1.06
C LYS A 5 -9.16 5.87 1.11
N ILE A 6 -9.24 5.25 2.28
CA ILE A 6 -9.60 3.83 2.43
C ILE A 6 -10.98 3.56 1.79
N LYS A 7 -11.98 4.41 2.06
CA LYS A 7 -13.30 4.30 1.41
C LYS A 7 -13.19 4.38 -0.13
N LYS A 8 -12.34 5.28 -0.65
CA LYS A 8 -12.09 5.36 -2.10
C LYS A 8 -11.42 4.11 -2.66
N ILE A 9 -10.47 3.52 -1.93
CA ILE A 9 -9.81 2.26 -2.31
C ILE A 9 -10.84 1.12 -2.32
N ALA A 10 -11.72 1.06 -1.32
CA ALA A 10 -12.77 0.04 -1.26
C ALA A 10 -13.77 0.15 -2.43
N GLN A 11 -14.11 1.36 -2.86
CA GLN A 11 -15.01 1.60 -4.00
C GLN A 11 -14.32 1.42 -5.35
N ASN A 12 -13.05 1.82 -5.45
CA ASN A 12 -12.28 1.74 -6.68
C ASN A 12 -10.83 1.34 -6.34
N PRO A 13 -10.51 0.04 -6.33
CA PRO A 13 -9.21 -0.45 -5.87
C PRO A 13 -8.08 -0.16 -6.87
N ILE A 14 -8.37 0.16 -8.12
CA ILE A 14 -7.33 0.39 -9.14
C ILE A 14 -6.73 1.80 -9.10
N ILE A 15 -7.18 2.67 -8.19
CA ILE A 15 -6.69 4.07 -8.07
C ILE A 15 -5.24 4.20 -7.58
N GLY A 16 -4.63 3.12 -7.10
CA GLY A 16 -3.27 3.12 -6.58
C GLY A 16 -2.25 2.79 -7.65
N ASP A 17 -1.08 3.41 -7.53
CA ASP A 17 0.06 3.16 -8.40
C ASP A 17 0.57 1.73 -8.14
N GLU A 18 0.81 0.97 -9.19
CA GLU A 18 1.39 -0.36 -9.07
C GLU A 18 2.81 -0.27 -8.48
N LEU A 19 3.09 -1.21 -7.59
CA LEU A 19 4.43 -1.44 -7.07
C LEU A 19 5.05 -2.57 -7.89
N GLY A 20 6.29 -2.35 -8.34
CA GLY A 20 7.14 -3.41 -8.87
C GLY A 20 8.16 -3.86 -7.83
N ASN A 21 9.16 -4.61 -8.29
CA ASN A 21 10.28 -5.03 -7.47
C ASN A 21 11.04 -3.83 -6.89
N LYS A 22 11.23 -3.82 -5.57
CA LYS A 22 11.99 -2.77 -4.88
C LYS A 22 12.97 -3.40 -3.90
N VAL A 23 14.26 -3.21 -4.14
CA VAL A 23 15.35 -3.58 -3.19
C VAL A 23 15.20 -5.03 -2.70
N ASN A 24 15.17 -5.98 -3.64
CA ASN A 24 15.00 -7.44 -3.40
C ASN A 24 13.68 -7.86 -2.73
N ILE A 25 12.67 -6.99 -2.69
CA ILE A 25 11.33 -7.32 -2.24
C ILE A 25 10.40 -7.30 -3.44
N ASP A 26 9.80 -8.46 -3.72
CA ASP A 26 8.77 -8.59 -4.74
C ASP A 26 7.44 -8.04 -4.23
N LEU A 27 7.10 -6.85 -4.71
CA LEU A 27 5.85 -6.17 -4.43
C LEU A 27 4.91 -6.22 -5.64
N SER A 28 5.19 -7.09 -6.61
CA SER A 28 4.34 -7.24 -7.79
C SER A 28 2.92 -7.62 -7.36
N GLY A 29 1.93 -6.93 -7.93
CA GLY A 29 0.53 -7.06 -7.55
C GLY A 29 0.09 -6.21 -6.35
N PHE A 30 1.02 -5.54 -5.66
CA PHE A 30 0.66 -4.51 -4.69
C PHE A 30 0.49 -3.15 -5.37
N ARG A 31 -0.36 -2.31 -4.78
CA ARG A 31 -0.59 -0.92 -5.17
C ARG A 31 -0.31 0.00 -4.00
N LYS A 32 0.04 1.26 -4.27
CA LYS A 32 0.21 2.31 -3.26
C LYS A 32 -0.64 3.54 -3.53
N VAL A 33 -1.05 4.21 -2.46
CA VAL A 33 -1.65 5.55 -2.53
C VAL A 33 -1.07 6.45 -1.44
N TYR A 34 -0.72 7.68 -1.80
CA TYR A 34 -0.35 8.71 -0.83
C TYR A 34 -1.58 9.37 -0.20
N VAL A 35 -1.50 9.59 1.11
CA VAL A 35 -2.45 10.39 1.88
C VAL A 35 -1.70 11.39 2.76
N ASP A 36 -2.44 12.37 3.27
CA ASP A 36 -1.91 13.39 4.18
C ASP A 36 -0.64 14.08 3.63
N SER A 37 -0.75 14.72 2.46
CA SER A 37 0.38 15.41 1.81
C SER A 37 1.65 14.55 1.67
N LYS A 38 1.47 13.27 1.32
CA LYS A 38 2.51 12.25 1.15
C LYS A 38 3.19 11.79 2.45
N ARG A 39 2.66 12.17 3.62
CA ARG A 39 3.16 11.73 4.95
C ARG A 39 2.77 10.30 5.29
N VAL A 40 1.75 9.76 4.64
CA VAL A 40 1.30 8.38 4.86
C VAL A 40 1.12 7.71 3.50
N ARG A 41 1.52 6.44 3.41
CA ARG A 41 1.29 5.59 2.24
C ARG A 41 0.39 4.44 2.66
N ILE A 42 -0.60 4.14 1.85
CA ILE A 42 -1.40 2.93 2.00
C ILE A 42 -0.90 1.96 0.94
N VAL A 43 -0.54 0.74 1.33
CA VAL A 43 -0.10 -0.32 0.41
C VAL A 43 -1.14 -1.44 0.45
N TYR A 44 -1.62 -1.92 -0.67
CA TYR A 44 -2.69 -2.92 -0.65
C TYR A 44 -2.62 -3.81 -1.88
N LYS A 45 -3.26 -4.97 -1.78
CA LYS A 45 -3.36 -5.94 -2.85
C LYS A 45 -4.83 -6.24 -3.11
N ILE A 46 -5.16 -6.47 -4.38
CA ILE A 46 -6.47 -6.92 -4.80
C ILE A 46 -6.36 -8.44 -4.97
N MET A 47 -7.24 -9.22 -4.31
CA MET A 47 -7.27 -10.68 -4.40
C MET A 47 -8.69 -11.11 -4.75
N ASP A 48 -8.92 -11.50 -6.00
CA ASP A 48 -10.23 -11.92 -6.52
C ASP A 48 -11.36 -10.96 -6.08
N GLU A 49 -12.27 -11.40 -5.22
CA GLU A 49 -13.40 -10.61 -4.71
C GLU A 49 -13.11 -9.84 -3.41
N LYS A 50 -11.88 -9.89 -2.91
CA LYS A 50 -11.46 -9.29 -1.64
C LYS A 50 -10.32 -8.30 -1.85
N ILE A 51 -10.33 -7.23 -1.07
CA ILE A 51 -9.22 -6.27 -1.03
C ILE A 51 -8.51 -6.46 0.29
N GLU A 52 -7.26 -6.91 0.23
CA GLU A 52 -6.41 -6.96 1.40
C GLU A 52 -5.64 -5.65 1.52
N VAL A 53 -6.05 -4.83 2.49
CA VAL A 53 -5.50 -3.48 2.69
C VAL A 53 -4.48 -3.50 3.82
N PHE A 54 -3.21 -3.26 3.47
CA PHE A 54 -2.14 -3.06 4.45
C PHE A 54 -1.90 -1.55 4.64
N ILE A 55 -2.47 -0.98 5.70
CA ILE A 55 -2.20 0.42 6.02
C ILE A 55 -0.83 0.50 6.68
N ILE A 56 0.20 0.80 5.88
CA ILE A 56 1.56 0.91 6.40
C ILE A 56 1.92 2.39 6.55
N ALA A 57 1.75 2.92 7.77
CA ALA A 57 2.14 4.28 8.09
C ALA A 57 3.66 4.45 7.89
N VAL A 58 4.07 5.29 6.93
CA VAL A 58 5.48 5.61 6.68
C VAL A 58 5.72 7.06 7.06
N GLY A 59 6.11 7.31 8.31
CA GLY A 59 6.70 8.58 8.71
C GLY A 59 7.97 8.88 7.89
N LYS A 60 8.40 10.15 7.87
CA LYS A 60 9.60 10.62 7.14
C LYS A 60 10.79 9.67 7.38
N ARG A 61 11.19 8.93 6.33
CA ARG A 61 12.45 8.15 6.20
C ARG A 61 12.61 6.86 7.03
N ASN A 62 11.61 5.98 7.10
CA ASN A 62 11.88 4.54 7.35
C ASN A 62 11.35 3.66 6.23
N ASP A 63 11.79 3.98 5.00
CA ASP A 63 11.18 3.59 3.72
C ASP A 63 11.21 2.09 3.39
N MET A 64 11.99 1.26 4.09
CA MET A 64 12.20 -0.15 3.72
C MET A 64 11.56 -1.18 4.65
N GLU A 65 11.40 -0.89 5.94
CA GLU A 65 10.81 -1.80 6.93
C GLU A 65 9.36 -2.15 6.58
N VAL A 66 8.68 -1.20 5.96
CA VAL A 66 7.31 -1.24 5.48
C VAL A 66 7.13 -2.34 4.42
N TYR A 67 8.03 -2.35 3.43
CA TYR A 67 8.00 -3.34 2.36
C TYR A 67 8.39 -4.73 2.89
N ARG A 68 9.34 -4.81 3.83
CA ARG A 68 9.71 -6.07 4.49
C ARG A 68 8.53 -6.68 5.23
N LYS A 69 7.85 -5.91 6.09
CA LYS A 69 6.66 -6.37 6.83
C LYS A 69 5.48 -6.80 5.96
N ALA A 70 5.37 -6.24 4.74
CA ALA A 70 4.36 -6.66 3.78
C ALA A 70 4.74 -7.99 3.12
N ALA A 71 6.03 -8.17 2.78
CA ALA A 71 6.53 -9.40 2.18
C ALA A 71 6.66 -10.57 3.17
N ASP A 72 7.01 -10.30 4.43
CA ASP A 72 7.18 -11.32 5.48
C ASP A 72 5.84 -11.97 5.91
N ARG A 73 4.70 -11.36 5.56
CA ARG A 73 3.35 -11.89 5.89
C ARG A 73 2.75 -12.75 4.77
N ARG A 74 3.57 -13.15 3.79
CA ARG A 74 3.19 -14.05 2.71
C ARG A 74 2.99 -15.48 3.20
#